data_AF-A0A2T2VMA3-F1
#
_entry.id   AF-A0A2T2VMA3-F1
#
_cell.length_a   1.000
_cell.length_b   1.000
_cell.length_c   1.000
_cell.angle_alpha   90.00
_cell.angle_beta   90.00
_cell.angle_gamma   90.00
#
_symmetry.space_group_name_H-M   'P 1'
#
loop_
_entity.id
_entity.type
_entity.pdbx_description
1 polymer ?
#
loop_
_entity_poly.entity_id
_entity_poly.type
_entity_poly.pdbx_seq_one_letter_code
_entity_poly.pdbx_strand_id
1 'polypeptide(L)'
;MGMTLKPLFVVCMFSALHQLWHIDLSMLAGAILFPKSWRTFPNDLLVLILSFSLLCVLQDYESWRYWYPVSLIEPLEVMLDRSVAVFSEHITTVTEGGYSRFLRAVLLGQKDDISAETTALFKALGISHVLAISGFHIGFWIVCIRPLFIWARSPLTRGAMLIVQFFILYYYALMVGASPSVLRAVWMFLFARVVALRNSGTSSLQIAMLVAIGHYLVNPKAPQSISFQLSYTAVFAILLALRSNDAEQLVLQYSFRGHIRKGNWFFVPIQISLAAWSATLPIVQGSFGGASPYFLFGNLLVVPLITVMIWASVPLLVFGGLLPEGIKGWYARAWETLVNGAEQLLLFLEQLGQSHG
;
A
#
# COMPACT_ATOMS: atom_id res chain seq x y z
N MET A 1 12.77 -19.78 -9.81
CA MET A 1 11.54 -18.95 -9.86
C MET A 1 11.77 -17.53 -10.38
N GLY A 2 12.92 -16.89 -10.14
CA GLY A 2 13.20 -15.52 -10.61
C GLY A 2 13.39 -15.32 -12.12
N MET A 3 13.66 -16.38 -12.90
CA MET A 3 13.96 -16.29 -14.34
C MET A 3 12.74 -16.02 -15.22
N THR A 4 11.57 -16.60 -14.89
CA THR A 4 10.34 -16.44 -15.68
C THR A 4 9.45 -15.29 -15.20
N LEU A 5 9.60 -14.86 -13.94
CA LEU A 5 8.72 -13.87 -13.33
C LEU A 5 8.93 -12.45 -13.90
N LYS A 6 10.18 -12.04 -14.18
CA LYS A 6 10.46 -10.70 -14.69
C LYS A 6 9.90 -10.47 -16.09
N PRO A 7 10.15 -11.35 -17.09
CA PRO A 7 9.54 -11.18 -18.40
C PRO A 7 8.02 -11.25 -18.34
N LEU A 8 7.46 -12.18 -17.55
CA LEU A 8 6.02 -12.28 -17.34
C LEU A 8 5.42 -10.99 -16.80
N PHE A 9 6.03 -10.41 -15.76
CA PHE A 9 5.59 -9.13 -15.19
C PHE A 9 5.63 -8.01 -16.22
N VAL A 10 6.73 -7.88 -16.97
CA VAL A 10 6.90 -6.85 -18.01
C VAL A 10 5.82 -6.99 -19.08
N VAL A 11 5.56 -8.20 -19.57
CA VAL A 11 4.53 -8.45 -20.59
C VAL A 11 3.14 -8.13 -20.06
N CYS A 12 2.77 -8.60 -18.86
CA CYS A 12 1.46 -8.32 -18.27
C CYS A 12 1.23 -6.81 -18.05
N MET A 13 2.22 -6.11 -17.49
CA MET A 13 2.08 -4.66 -17.22
C MET A 13 2.04 -3.86 -18.52
N PHE A 14 2.86 -4.23 -19.52
CA PHE A 14 2.83 -3.56 -20.82
C PHE A 14 1.50 -3.80 -21.53
N SER A 15 1.01 -5.05 -21.56
CA SER A 15 -0.30 -5.39 -22.12
C SER A 15 -1.41 -4.56 -21.48
N ALA A 16 -1.43 -4.44 -20.16
CA ALA A 16 -2.47 -3.70 -19.46
C ALA A 16 -2.40 -2.17 -19.65
N LEU A 17 -1.21 -1.63 -19.92
CA LEU A 17 -0.94 -0.18 -19.94
C LEU A 17 -0.70 0.40 -21.34
N HIS A 18 -0.49 -0.42 -22.38
CA HIS A 18 -0.10 0.08 -23.71
C HIS A 18 -1.12 1.04 -24.31
N GLN A 19 -2.43 0.79 -24.08
CA GLN A 19 -3.51 1.64 -24.58
C GLN A 19 -3.57 2.98 -23.86
N LEU A 20 -3.18 3.01 -22.58
CA LEU A 20 -3.31 4.18 -21.71
C LEU A 20 -2.14 5.17 -21.89
N TRP A 21 -0.95 4.65 -22.24
CA TRP A 21 0.29 5.43 -22.30
C TRP A 21 0.94 5.46 -23.69
N HIS A 22 0.30 4.90 -24.72
CA HIS A 22 0.82 4.83 -26.10
C HIS A 22 2.27 4.30 -26.18
N ILE A 23 2.62 3.30 -25.38
CA ILE A 23 3.99 2.79 -25.31
C ILE A 23 4.28 1.92 -26.53
N ASP A 24 5.37 2.21 -27.23
CA ASP A 24 5.82 1.48 -28.42
C ASP A 24 6.30 0.05 -28.06
N LEU A 25 5.91 -0.96 -28.86
CA LEU A 25 6.30 -2.36 -28.69
C LEU A 25 7.84 -2.56 -28.69
N SER A 26 8.57 -1.64 -29.32
CA SER A 26 10.04 -1.61 -29.27
C SER A 26 10.58 -1.48 -27.83
N MET A 27 9.88 -0.75 -26.96
CA MET A 27 10.24 -0.59 -25.55
C MET A 27 9.98 -1.87 -24.75
N LEU A 28 8.97 -2.65 -25.12
CA LEU A 28 8.71 -3.97 -24.54
C LEU A 28 9.88 -4.93 -24.84
N ALA A 29 10.32 -4.99 -26.09
CA ALA A 29 11.47 -5.80 -26.48
C ALA A 29 12.74 -5.37 -25.73
N GLY A 30 12.97 -4.06 -25.58
CA GLY A 30 14.05 -3.54 -24.76
C GLY A 30 13.97 -4.02 -23.30
N ALA A 31 12.84 -3.78 -22.64
CA ALA A 31 12.62 -4.11 -21.22
C ALA A 31 12.75 -5.61 -20.91
N ILE A 32 12.32 -6.46 -21.83
CA ILE A 32 12.42 -7.92 -21.73
C ILE A 32 13.89 -8.39 -21.83
N LEU A 33 14.69 -7.73 -22.67
CA LEU A 33 16.07 -8.14 -23.01
C LEU A 33 17.17 -7.50 -22.14
N PHE A 34 16.80 -6.79 -21.06
CA PHE A 34 17.70 -5.86 -20.38
C PHE A 34 18.92 -6.43 -19.60
N PRO A 35 18.93 -7.66 -19.05
CA PRO A 35 20.12 -8.14 -18.34
C PRO A 35 21.19 -8.67 -19.31
N LYS A 36 22.23 -7.86 -19.55
CA LYS A 36 23.43 -8.22 -20.36
C LYS A 36 24.08 -9.54 -19.97
N SER A 37 23.98 -9.97 -18.71
CA SER A 37 24.53 -11.24 -18.22
C SER A 37 23.80 -12.49 -18.73
N TRP A 38 22.60 -12.34 -19.31
CA TRP A 38 21.68 -13.45 -19.62
C TRP A 38 21.30 -13.54 -21.11
N ARG A 39 21.90 -12.70 -21.95
CA ARG A 39 21.66 -12.67 -23.40
C ARG A 39 22.33 -13.88 -24.06
N THR A 40 21.63 -15.01 -24.05
CA THR A 40 21.93 -16.14 -24.92
C THR A 40 20.75 -16.31 -25.87
N PHE A 41 21.04 -16.63 -27.14
CA PHE A 41 20.01 -16.80 -28.16
C PHE A 41 18.83 -17.72 -27.72
N PRO A 42 19.04 -18.85 -27.02
CA PRO A 42 17.94 -19.70 -26.58
C PRO A 42 17.04 -19.06 -25.51
N ASN A 43 17.62 -18.29 -24.58
CA ASN A 43 16.86 -17.63 -23.53
C ASN A 43 16.04 -16.47 -24.10
N ASP A 44 16.65 -15.68 -25.00
CA ASP A 44 15.98 -14.57 -25.67
C ASP A 44 14.83 -15.10 -26.55
N LEU A 45 15.03 -16.20 -27.27
CA LEU A 45 13.99 -16.86 -28.07
C LEU A 45 12.85 -17.42 -27.20
N LEU A 46 13.17 -18.12 -26.11
CA LEU A 46 12.16 -18.66 -25.20
C LEU A 46 11.31 -17.54 -24.59
N VAL A 47 11.94 -16.45 -24.17
CA VAL A 47 11.25 -15.32 -23.59
C VAL A 47 10.38 -14.62 -24.64
N LEU A 48 10.84 -14.48 -25.89
CA LEU A 48 10.03 -13.94 -26.97
C LEU A 48 8.81 -14.82 -27.28
N ILE A 49 8.99 -16.15 -27.37
CA ILE A 49 7.88 -17.10 -27.59
C ILE A 49 6.88 -17.02 -26.44
N LEU A 50 7.34 -17.04 -25.19
CA LEU A 50 6.46 -16.93 -24.02
C LEU A 50 5.71 -15.60 -23.99
N SER A 51 6.40 -14.50 -24.32
CA SER A 51 5.80 -13.16 -24.34
C SER A 51 4.74 -13.05 -25.43
N PHE A 52 5.03 -13.55 -26.64
CA PHE A 52 4.09 -13.55 -27.76
C PHE A 52 2.86 -14.41 -27.47
N SER A 53 3.06 -15.65 -27.02
CA SER A 53 1.97 -16.55 -26.64
C SER A 53 1.10 -15.94 -25.53
N LEU A 54 1.73 -15.30 -24.55
CA LEU A 54 1.02 -14.65 -23.46
C LEU A 54 0.22 -13.44 -23.95
N LEU A 55 0.75 -12.61 -24.84
CA LEU A 55 0.01 -11.46 -25.39
C LEU A 55 -1.25 -11.90 -26.14
N CYS A 56 -1.17 -12.97 -26.95
CA CYS A 56 -2.33 -13.52 -27.64
C CYS A 56 -3.38 -14.03 -26.65
N VAL A 57 -2.96 -14.83 -25.67
CA VAL A 57 -3.88 -15.41 -24.67
C VAL A 57 -4.46 -14.33 -23.75
N LEU A 58 -3.68 -13.30 -23.42
CA LEU A 58 -4.13 -12.22 -22.54
C LEU A 58 -5.26 -11.43 -23.18
N GLN A 59 -5.22 -11.14 -24.48
CA GLN A 59 -6.30 -10.41 -25.14
C GLN A 59 -7.65 -11.16 -25.03
N ASP A 60 -7.63 -12.47 -25.29
CA ASP A 60 -8.83 -13.32 -25.12
C ASP A 60 -9.25 -13.40 -23.64
N TYR A 61 -8.29 -13.47 -22.73
CA TYR A 61 -8.53 -13.47 -21.29
C TYR A 61 -9.17 -12.18 -20.79
N GLU A 62 -8.70 -11.01 -21.24
CA GLU A 62 -9.26 -9.71 -20.88
C GLU A 62 -10.72 -9.61 -21.34
N SER A 63 -11.00 -10.03 -22.57
CA SER A 63 -12.35 -10.11 -23.12
C SER A 63 -13.23 -11.05 -22.30
N TRP A 64 -12.76 -12.25 -22.01
CA TRP A 64 -13.50 -13.21 -21.19
C TRP A 64 -13.80 -12.64 -19.79
N ARG A 65 -12.80 -12.07 -19.13
CA ARG A 65 -12.91 -11.56 -17.77
C ARG A 65 -13.77 -10.29 -17.67
N TYR A 66 -13.92 -9.54 -18.77
CA TYR A 66 -14.89 -8.45 -18.90
C TYR A 66 -16.34 -8.97 -18.80
N TRP A 67 -16.66 -10.09 -19.46
CA TRP A 67 -17.99 -10.71 -19.42
C TRP A 67 -18.27 -11.49 -18.14
N TYR A 68 -17.23 -11.98 -17.46
CA TYR A 68 -17.34 -12.73 -16.21
C TYR A 68 -16.63 -12.00 -15.06
N PRO A 69 -17.22 -10.90 -14.53
CA PRO A 69 -16.73 -10.19 -13.36
C PRO A 69 -16.67 -11.12 -12.13
N VAL A 70 -15.54 -11.14 -11.41
CA VAL A 70 -15.52 -11.61 -10.02
C VAL A 70 -16.32 -10.61 -9.20
N SER A 71 -17.54 -10.98 -8.87
CA SER A 71 -18.39 -10.30 -7.89
C SER A 71 -18.31 -11.04 -6.55
N LEU A 72 -18.62 -10.33 -5.48
CA LEU A 72 -18.86 -10.97 -4.20
C LEU A 72 -20.22 -11.67 -4.24
N ILE A 73 -20.37 -12.70 -3.42
CA ILE A 73 -21.69 -13.30 -3.21
C ILE A 73 -22.51 -12.34 -2.34
N GLU A 74 -23.79 -12.16 -2.68
CA GLU A 74 -24.70 -11.23 -1.99
C GLU A 74 -24.68 -11.39 -0.45
N PRO A 75 -24.69 -12.60 0.15
CA PRO A 75 -24.62 -12.74 1.61
C PRO A 75 -23.34 -12.16 2.22
N LEU A 76 -22.22 -12.23 1.49
CA LEU A 76 -20.95 -11.68 1.94
C LEU A 76 -20.97 -10.15 1.85
N GLU A 77 -21.54 -9.57 0.79
CA GLU A 77 -21.71 -8.11 0.69
C GLU A 77 -22.53 -7.56 1.85
N VAL A 78 -23.69 -8.15 2.14
CA VAL A 78 -24.52 -7.74 3.29
C VAL A 78 -23.77 -7.86 4.62
N MET A 79 -22.97 -8.92 4.79
CA MET A 79 -22.18 -9.11 6.01
C MET A 79 -21.04 -8.09 6.15
N LEU A 80 -20.42 -7.70 5.04
CA LEU A 80 -19.40 -6.65 5.00
C LEU A 80 -20.00 -5.29 5.32
N ASP A 81 -21.13 -4.93 4.71
CA ASP A 81 -21.82 -3.66 4.96
C ASP A 81 -22.25 -3.52 6.42
N ARG A 82 -22.79 -4.61 7.00
CA ARG A 82 -23.11 -4.65 8.44
C ARG A 82 -21.87 -4.46 9.32
N SER A 83 -20.76 -5.10 8.97
CA SER A 83 -19.51 -4.98 9.74
C SER A 83 -18.93 -3.56 9.65
N VAL A 84 -19.02 -2.93 8.48
CA VAL A 84 -18.63 -1.54 8.29
C VAL A 84 -19.54 -0.61 9.11
N ALA A 85 -20.86 -0.82 9.09
CA ALA A 85 -21.81 -0.03 9.85
C ALA A 85 -21.55 -0.12 11.36
N VAL A 86 -21.44 -1.35 11.90
CA VAL A 86 -21.16 -1.58 13.33
C VAL A 86 -19.84 -0.95 13.74
N PHE A 87 -18.78 -1.11 12.93
CA PHE A 87 -17.49 -0.53 13.29
C PHE A 87 -17.49 1.01 13.17
N SER A 88 -18.23 1.56 12.20
CA SER A 88 -18.40 3.01 12.04
C SER A 88 -19.13 3.61 13.24
N GLU A 89 -20.24 2.99 13.67
CA GLU A 89 -20.99 3.38 14.87
C GLU A 89 -20.13 3.26 16.13
N HIS A 90 -19.34 2.18 16.25
CA HIS A 90 -18.41 2.05 17.36
C HIS A 90 -17.40 3.20 17.40
N ILE A 91 -16.81 3.59 16.26
CA ILE A 91 -15.89 4.72 16.19
C ILE A 91 -16.59 6.02 16.63
N THR A 92 -17.80 6.30 16.17
CA THR A 92 -18.52 7.54 16.51
C THR A 92 -18.98 7.60 17.98
N THR A 93 -19.18 6.45 18.63
CA THR A 93 -19.54 6.41 20.06
C THR A 93 -18.35 6.63 20.99
N VAL A 94 -17.12 6.27 20.57
CA VAL A 94 -15.92 6.40 21.41
C VAL A 94 -15.05 7.61 21.05
N THR A 95 -15.32 8.28 19.92
CA THR A 95 -14.54 9.43 19.43
C THR A 95 -15.43 10.56 18.97
N GLU A 96 -14.91 11.79 19.00
CA GLU A 96 -15.67 12.99 18.62
C GLU A 96 -14.93 13.84 17.59
N GLY A 97 -15.67 14.75 16.94
CA GLY A 97 -15.11 15.82 16.12
C GLY A 97 -14.32 15.35 14.88
N GLY A 98 -13.27 16.09 14.53
CA GLY A 98 -12.43 15.80 13.37
C GLY A 98 -11.69 14.47 13.47
N TYR A 99 -11.38 14.03 14.69
CA TYR A 99 -10.66 12.77 14.91
C TYR A 99 -11.52 11.56 14.56
N SER A 100 -12.81 11.57 14.91
CA SER A 100 -13.76 10.53 14.52
C SER A 100 -13.85 10.37 13.00
N ARG A 101 -13.97 11.50 12.29
CA ARG A 101 -14.04 11.52 10.81
C ARG A 101 -12.74 11.03 10.17
N PHE A 102 -11.61 11.41 10.75
CA PHE A 102 -10.30 10.88 10.36
C PHE A 102 -10.21 9.37 10.54
N LEU A 103 -10.58 8.82 11.70
CA LEU A 103 -10.54 7.37 11.98
C LEU A 103 -11.44 6.57 11.04
N ARG A 104 -12.66 7.05 10.76
CA ARG A 104 -13.56 6.41 9.78
C ARG A 104 -12.96 6.41 8.37
N ALA A 105 -12.28 7.48 7.97
CA ALA A 105 -11.60 7.50 6.68
C ALA A 105 -10.43 6.52 6.59
N VAL A 106 -9.57 6.46 7.61
CA VAL A 106 -8.33 5.67 7.57
C VAL A 106 -8.52 4.20 7.96
N LEU A 107 -9.57 3.87 8.71
CA LEU A 107 -9.89 2.48 9.11
C LEU A 107 -11.00 1.85 8.27
N LEU A 108 -11.95 2.64 7.75
CA LEU A 108 -13.10 2.13 6.99
C LEU A 108 -13.15 2.61 5.54
N GLY A 109 -12.33 3.59 5.16
CA GLY A 109 -12.34 4.15 3.80
C GLY A 109 -13.46 5.16 3.58
N GLN A 110 -14.21 5.53 4.63
CA GLN A 110 -15.31 6.49 4.59
C GLN A 110 -14.75 7.92 4.60
N LYS A 111 -14.48 8.47 3.42
CA LYS A 111 -13.84 9.79 3.26
C LYS A 111 -14.81 10.95 3.20
N ASP A 112 -16.10 10.69 3.01
CA ASP A 112 -17.12 11.72 2.75
C ASP A 112 -17.28 12.71 3.91
N ASP A 113 -16.84 12.32 5.11
CA ASP A 113 -16.90 13.12 6.32
C ASP A 113 -15.62 13.93 6.59
N ILE A 114 -14.56 13.80 5.77
CA ILE A 114 -13.37 14.63 5.93
C ILE A 114 -13.67 16.05 5.43
N SER A 115 -13.36 17.05 6.27
CA SER A 115 -13.50 18.46 5.89
C SER A 115 -12.66 18.82 4.66
N ALA A 116 -13.16 19.75 3.84
CA ALA A 116 -12.44 20.22 2.66
C ALA A 116 -11.09 20.84 3.04
N GLU A 117 -11.05 21.53 4.18
CA GLU A 117 -9.86 22.15 4.77
C GLU A 117 -8.79 21.11 5.11
N THR A 118 -9.17 20.01 5.79
CA THR A 118 -8.23 18.93 6.10
C THR A 118 -7.71 18.26 4.83
N THR A 119 -8.60 18.04 3.85
CA THR A 119 -8.21 17.43 2.57
C THR A 119 -7.24 18.32 1.80
N ALA A 120 -7.49 19.63 1.76
CA ALA A 120 -6.63 20.62 1.13
C ALA A 120 -5.27 20.71 1.84
N LEU A 121 -5.25 20.74 3.17
CA LEU A 121 -4.03 20.75 3.98
C LEU A 121 -3.15 19.52 3.68
N PHE A 122 -3.74 18.32 3.67
CA PHE A 122 -3.01 17.08 3.42
C PHE A 122 -2.49 17.00 1.97
N LYS A 123 -3.25 17.55 1.01
CA LYS A 123 -2.82 17.69 -0.39
C LYS A 123 -1.66 18.67 -0.52
N ALA A 124 -1.75 19.83 0.12
CA ALA A 124 -0.71 20.86 0.12
C ALA A 124 0.58 20.37 0.77
N LEU A 125 0.50 19.55 1.82
CA LEU A 125 1.66 18.90 2.44
C LEU A 125 2.15 17.64 1.72
N GLY A 126 1.49 17.20 0.64
CA GLY A 126 1.90 16.01 -0.12
C GLY A 126 1.67 14.67 0.61
N ILE A 127 0.79 14.66 1.59
CA ILE A 127 0.50 13.50 2.47
C ILE A 127 -0.93 12.95 2.30
N SER A 128 -1.62 13.27 1.19
CA SER A 128 -2.97 12.74 0.91
C SER A 128 -3.05 11.20 0.91
N HIS A 129 -1.92 10.52 0.69
CA HIS A 129 -1.83 9.06 0.76
C HIS A 129 -2.15 8.51 2.17
N VAL A 130 -2.06 9.32 3.23
CA VAL A 130 -2.43 8.95 4.60
C VAL A 130 -3.94 8.82 4.75
N LEU A 131 -4.73 9.64 4.04
CA LEU A 131 -6.20 9.56 4.04
C LEU A 131 -6.73 8.38 3.22
N ALA A 132 -5.87 7.73 2.44
CA ALA A 132 -6.20 6.52 1.72
C ALA A 132 -5.68 5.30 2.47
N ILE A 133 -6.51 4.25 2.54
CA ILE A 133 -6.09 2.99 3.14
C ILE A 133 -4.99 2.39 2.27
N SER A 134 -3.85 2.13 2.92
CA SER A 134 -2.59 1.79 2.29
C SER A 134 -1.94 0.60 3.00
N GLY A 135 -0.75 0.18 2.52
CA GLY A 135 0.00 -0.90 3.17
C GLY A 135 0.39 -0.61 4.62
N PHE A 136 0.48 0.66 5.02
CA PHE A 136 0.70 1.07 6.40
C PHE A 136 -0.45 0.61 7.33
N HIS A 137 -1.69 0.79 6.88
CA HIS A 137 -2.90 0.41 7.63
C HIS A 137 -3.01 -1.12 7.78
N ILE A 138 -2.62 -1.86 6.76
CA ILE A 138 -2.51 -3.33 6.85
C ILE A 138 -1.41 -3.75 7.84
N GLY A 139 -0.28 -3.04 7.84
CA GLY A 139 0.78 -3.23 8.84
C GLY A 139 0.30 -2.99 10.28
N PHE A 140 -0.50 -1.93 10.49
CA PHE A 140 -1.17 -1.64 11.75
C PHE A 140 -2.05 -2.81 12.22
N TRP A 141 -2.92 -3.33 11.34
CA TRP A 141 -3.78 -4.48 11.67
C TRP A 141 -2.97 -5.74 11.99
N ILE A 142 -1.91 -6.00 11.24
CA ILE A 142 -1.03 -7.16 11.47
C ILE A 142 -0.39 -7.12 12.86
N VAL A 143 0.03 -5.95 13.32
CA VAL A 143 0.59 -5.78 14.66
C VAL A 143 -0.50 -5.88 15.73
N CYS A 144 -1.69 -5.33 15.51
CA CYS A 144 -2.81 -5.41 16.45
C CYS A 144 -3.30 -6.85 16.69
N ILE A 145 -3.36 -7.68 15.65
CA ILE A 145 -3.82 -9.08 15.76
C ILE A 145 -2.71 -10.04 16.19
N ARG A 146 -1.45 -9.60 16.20
CA ARG A 146 -0.30 -10.43 16.56
C ARG A 146 -0.40 -11.11 17.93
N PRO A 147 -0.91 -10.47 19.01
CA PRO A 147 -1.05 -11.10 20.31
C PRO A 147 -1.89 -12.38 20.29
N LEU A 148 -2.87 -12.47 19.38
CA LEU A 148 -3.74 -13.63 19.19
C LEU A 148 -3.03 -14.88 18.65
N PHE A 149 -1.74 -14.78 18.33
CA PHE A 149 -0.99 -15.85 17.69
C PHE A 149 0.33 -16.18 18.41
N ILE A 150 0.57 -15.61 19.59
CA ILE A 150 1.83 -15.78 20.35
C ILE A 150 2.07 -17.24 20.79
N TRP A 151 1.01 -18.03 20.95
CA TRP A 151 1.08 -19.45 21.35
C TRP A 151 1.45 -20.42 20.21
N ALA A 152 1.50 -19.96 18.95
CA ALA A 152 1.81 -20.82 17.80
C ALA A 152 3.31 -21.13 17.70
N ARG A 153 3.76 -22.21 18.37
CA ARG A 153 5.19 -22.61 18.42
C ARG A 153 5.58 -23.64 17.36
N SER A 154 4.67 -24.55 16.99
CA SER A 154 4.96 -25.62 16.01
C SER A 154 4.84 -25.12 14.55
N PRO A 155 5.51 -25.76 13.58
CA PRO A 155 5.37 -25.41 12.16
C PRO A 155 3.93 -25.48 11.66
N LEU A 156 3.17 -26.51 12.10
CA LEU A 156 1.76 -26.69 11.75
C LEU A 156 0.90 -25.54 12.31
N THR A 157 1.07 -25.19 13.59
CA THR A 157 0.32 -24.08 14.20
C THR A 157 0.69 -22.75 13.56
N ARG A 158 1.96 -22.52 13.21
CA ARG A 158 2.39 -21.32 12.47
C ARG A 158 1.75 -21.22 11.08
N GLY A 159 1.61 -22.34 10.37
CA GLY A 159 0.91 -22.39 9.09
C GLY A 159 -0.58 -22.09 9.22
N ALA A 160 -1.26 -22.74 10.18
CA ALA A 160 -2.67 -22.49 10.45
C ALA A 160 -2.94 -21.02 10.84
N MET A 161 -2.10 -20.44 11.71
CA MET A 161 -2.25 -19.04 12.12
C MET A 161 -1.98 -18.06 10.97
N LEU A 162 -1.07 -18.37 10.06
CA LEU A 162 -0.88 -17.56 8.86
C LEU A 162 -2.15 -17.53 8.00
N ILE A 163 -2.82 -18.67 7.85
CA ILE A 163 -4.07 -18.77 7.09
C ILE A 163 -5.17 -17.95 7.77
N VAL A 164 -5.35 -18.11 9.08
CA VAL A 164 -6.34 -17.32 9.86
C VAL A 164 -6.04 -15.83 9.75
N GLN A 165 -4.79 -15.42 9.95
CA GLN A 165 -4.36 -14.03 9.84
C GLN A 165 -4.63 -13.46 8.45
N PHE A 166 -4.33 -14.23 7.39
CA PHE A 166 -4.63 -13.84 6.02
C PHE A 166 -6.13 -13.62 5.82
N PHE A 167 -6.99 -14.54 6.27
CA PHE A 167 -8.44 -14.39 6.11
C PHE A 167 -9.01 -13.20 6.88
N ILE A 168 -8.50 -12.88 8.07
CA ILE A 168 -8.89 -11.67 8.81
C ILE A 168 -8.53 -10.42 8.01
N LEU A 169 -7.30 -10.34 7.51
CA LEU A 169 -6.84 -9.18 6.73
C LEU A 169 -7.54 -9.07 5.37
N TYR A 170 -7.84 -10.21 4.74
CA TYR A 170 -8.57 -10.26 3.49
C TYR A 170 -10.02 -9.83 3.69
N TYR A 171 -10.67 -10.29 4.77
CA TYR A 171 -12.00 -9.82 5.15
C TYR A 171 -12.02 -8.31 5.38
N TYR A 172 -11.05 -7.78 6.14
CA TYR A 172 -10.88 -6.34 6.29
C TYR A 172 -10.67 -5.63 4.95
N ALA A 173 -9.84 -6.19 4.06
CA ALA A 173 -9.62 -5.62 2.73
C ALA A 173 -10.92 -5.51 1.94
N LEU A 174 -11.80 -6.50 2.02
CA LEU A 174 -13.13 -6.45 1.40
C LEU A 174 -14.02 -5.38 2.05
N MET A 175 -14.01 -5.25 3.38
CA MET A 175 -14.79 -4.22 4.09
C MET A 175 -14.46 -2.80 3.61
N VAL A 176 -13.19 -2.56 3.27
CA VAL A 176 -12.71 -1.24 2.85
C VAL A 176 -12.68 -1.04 1.32
N GLY A 177 -13.45 -1.86 0.59
CA GLY A 177 -13.64 -1.75 -0.86
C GLY A 177 -12.54 -2.39 -1.72
N ALA A 178 -11.66 -3.21 -1.12
CA ALA A 178 -10.68 -4.04 -1.82
C ALA A 178 -9.80 -3.29 -2.83
N SER A 179 -9.43 -2.04 -2.53
CA SER A 179 -8.63 -1.24 -3.45
C SER A 179 -7.29 -1.94 -3.78
N PRO A 180 -6.71 -1.74 -4.98
CA PRO A 180 -5.47 -2.40 -5.38
C PRO A 180 -4.29 -2.18 -4.41
N SER A 181 -4.24 -1.05 -3.70
CA SER A 181 -3.19 -0.83 -2.70
C SER A 181 -3.35 -1.73 -1.46
N VAL A 182 -4.60 -1.93 -1.02
CA VAL A 182 -4.95 -2.73 0.16
C VAL A 182 -4.75 -4.21 -0.13
N LEU A 183 -5.33 -4.72 -1.24
CA LEU A 183 -5.15 -6.11 -1.65
C LEU A 183 -3.68 -6.45 -1.84
N ARG A 184 -2.89 -5.54 -2.43
CA ARG A 184 -1.45 -5.72 -2.61
C ARG A 184 -0.79 -5.96 -1.25
N ALA A 185 -1.09 -5.14 -0.25
CA ALA A 185 -0.49 -5.27 1.06
C ALA A 185 -0.85 -6.60 1.76
N VAL A 186 -2.10 -7.05 1.65
CA VAL A 186 -2.55 -8.34 2.20
C VAL A 186 -1.86 -9.54 1.51
N TRP A 187 -1.77 -9.53 0.18
CA TRP A 187 -1.12 -10.59 -0.58
C TRP A 187 0.41 -10.59 -0.39
N MET A 188 1.04 -9.41 -0.38
CA MET A 188 2.47 -9.29 -0.07
C MET A 188 2.78 -9.77 1.34
N PHE A 189 1.90 -9.51 2.33
CA PHE A 189 2.02 -10.07 3.67
C PHE A 189 2.03 -11.61 3.64
N LEU A 190 1.04 -12.22 2.98
CA LEU A 190 0.94 -13.69 2.87
C LEU A 190 2.20 -14.28 2.24
N PHE A 191 2.61 -13.79 1.06
CA PHE A 191 3.76 -14.33 0.35
C PHE A 191 5.07 -14.10 1.11
N ALA A 192 5.27 -12.92 1.72
CA ALA A 192 6.45 -12.65 2.54
C ALA A 192 6.55 -13.61 3.73
N ARG A 193 5.43 -13.91 4.38
CA ARG A 193 5.37 -14.89 5.48
C ARG A 193 5.62 -16.31 5.00
N VAL A 194 5.05 -16.72 3.86
CA VAL A 194 5.33 -18.04 3.27
C VAL A 194 6.81 -18.20 2.93
N VAL A 195 7.42 -17.19 2.30
CA VAL A 195 8.86 -17.16 1.97
C VAL A 195 9.70 -17.26 3.24
N ALA A 196 9.33 -16.52 4.30
CA ALA A 196 10.02 -16.57 5.58
C ALA A 196 9.90 -17.94 6.29
N LEU A 197 8.73 -18.60 6.21
CA LEU A 197 8.54 -19.94 6.77
C LEU A 197 9.32 -21.02 5.99
N ARG A 198 9.44 -20.85 4.67
CA ARG A 198 10.15 -21.78 3.78
C ARG A 198 11.65 -21.50 3.63
N ASN A 199 12.13 -20.36 4.13
CA ASN A 199 13.50 -19.85 3.91
C ASN A 199 13.90 -19.82 2.42
N SER A 200 12.96 -19.49 1.51
CA SER A 200 13.12 -19.74 0.07
C SER A 200 13.96 -18.69 -0.70
N GLY A 201 14.71 -17.82 -0.01
CA GLY A 201 15.60 -16.80 -0.63
C GLY A 201 14.93 -15.87 -1.65
N THR A 202 13.61 -15.83 -1.70
CA THR A 202 12.82 -15.07 -2.68
C THR A 202 12.85 -13.59 -2.29
N SER A 203 13.20 -12.71 -3.22
CA SER A 203 13.33 -11.28 -2.92
C SER A 203 11.98 -10.58 -2.84
N SER A 204 11.94 -9.47 -2.11
CA SER A 204 10.75 -8.62 -1.99
C SER A 204 10.22 -8.12 -3.32
N LEU A 205 11.15 -7.81 -4.23
CA LEU A 205 10.84 -7.38 -5.58
C LEU A 205 10.09 -8.47 -6.36
N GLN A 206 10.49 -9.74 -6.20
CA GLN A 206 9.79 -10.87 -6.80
C GLN A 206 8.39 -11.04 -6.20
N ILE A 207 8.23 -10.85 -4.89
CA ILE A 207 6.91 -10.88 -4.26
C ILE A 207 6.01 -9.78 -4.84
N ALA A 208 6.50 -8.54 -4.96
CA ALA A 208 5.74 -7.43 -5.54
C ALA A 208 5.33 -7.72 -7.00
N MET A 209 6.23 -8.27 -7.82
CA MET A 209 5.94 -8.68 -9.21
C MET A 209 4.86 -9.77 -9.26
N LEU A 210 4.97 -10.80 -8.42
CA LEU A 210 4.00 -11.89 -8.34
C LEU A 210 2.60 -11.37 -7.98
N VAL A 211 2.51 -10.48 -6.99
CA VAL A 211 1.23 -9.89 -6.57
C VAL A 211 0.64 -8.97 -7.66
N ALA A 212 1.48 -8.21 -8.38
CA ALA A 212 1.04 -7.40 -9.50
C ALA A 212 0.41 -8.23 -10.63
N ILE A 213 1.07 -9.33 -11.01
CA ILE A 213 0.56 -10.28 -12.00
C ILE A 213 -0.76 -10.90 -11.49
N GLY A 214 -0.80 -11.32 -10.23
CA GLY A 214 -2.01 -11.86 -9.62
C GLY A 214 -3.19 -10.90 -9.67
N HIS A 215 -2.98 -9.61 -9.40
CA HIS A 215 -4.02 -8.59 -9.53
C HIS A 215 -4.50 -8.40 -10.96
N TYR A 216 -3.60 -8.38 -11.94
CA TYR A 216 -3.97 -8.27 -13.34
C TYR A 216 -4.78 -9.47 -13.83
N LEU A 217 -4.40 -10.68 -13.40
CA LEU A 217 -5.21 -11.87 -13.68
C LEU A 217 -6.58 -11.75 -13.01
N VAL A 218 -6.64 -11.45 -11.71
CA VAL A 218 -7.94 -11.33 -11.02
C VAL A 218 -8.80 -10.23 -11.62
N ASN A 219 -8.24 -9.09 -12.00
CA ASN A 219 -8.96 -7.98 -12.64
C ASN A 219 -8.04 -7.29 -13.67
N PRO A 220 -8.28 -7.51 -14.98
CA PRO A 220 -7.47 -6.92 -16.04
C PRO A 220 -7.44 -5.39 -16.05
N LYS A 221 -8.48 -4.74 -15.52
CA LYS A 221 -8.53 -3.27 -15.40
C LYS A 221 -7.73 -2.75 -14.22
N ALA A 222 -7.26 -3.61 -13.30
CA ALA A 222 -6.56 -3.17 -12.10
C ALA A 222 -5.32 -2.33 -12.41
N PRO A 223 -4.42 -2.69 -13.35
CA PRO A 223 -3.26 -1.87 -13.68
C PRO A 223 -3.60 -0.48 -14.25
N GLN A 224 -4.78 -0.33 -14.85
CA GLN A 224 -5.25 0.96 -15.38
C GLN A 224 -5.73 1.90 -14.27
N SER A 225 -6.04 1.38 -13.08
CA SER A 225 -6.46 2.21 -11.96
C SER A 225 -5.29 3.03 -11.39
N ILE A 226 -5.57 4.30 -11.05
CA ILE A 226 -4.58 5.21 -10.45
C ILE A 226 -4.04 4.64 -9.13
N SER A 227 -4.89 4.01 -8.32
CA SER A 227 -4.48 3.40 -7.04
C SER A 227 -3.47 2.25 -7.24
N PHE A 228 -3.62 1.46 -8.30
CA PHE A 228 -2.62 0.45 -8.64
C PHE A 228 -1.31 1.11 -9.07
N GLN A 229 -1.37 2.02 -10.04
CA GLN A 229 -0.18 2.67 -10.60
C GLN A 229 0.64 3.37 -9.52
N LEU A 230 0.01 4.20 -8.69
CA LEU A 230 0.71 4.88 -7.60
C LEU A 230 1.27 3.88 -6.59
N SER A 231 0.50 2.88 -6.18
CA SER A 231 0.92 1.95 -5.14
C SER A 231 2.07 1.05 -5.57
N TYR A 232 2.02 0.49 -6.78
CA TYR A 232 3.08 -0.40 -7.27
C TYR A 232 4.33 0.38 -7.66
N THR A 233 4.19 1.53 -8.32
CA THR A 233 5.32 2.41 -8.66
C THR A 233 6.07 2.85 -7.43
N ALA A 234 5.38 3.30 -6.37
CA ALA A 234 6.02 3.66 -5.10
C ALA A 234 6.76 2.46 -4.48
N VAL A 235 6.12 1.28 -4.41
CA VAL A 235 6.74 0.08 -3.82
C VAL A 235 7.96 -0.37 -4.62
N PHE A 236 7.88 -0.40 -5.95
CA PHE A 236 9.03 -0.77 -6.78
C PHE A 236 10.18 0.22 -6.61
N ALA A 237 9.90 1.52 -6.61
CA ALA A 237 10.92 2.55 -6.40
C ALA A 237 11.59 2.42 -5.02
N ILE A 238 10.80 2.24 -3.96
CA ILE A 238 11.30 2.03 -2.60
C ILE A 238 12.17 0.77 -2.51
N LEU A 239 11.70 -0.36 -3.05
CA LEU A 239 12.44 -1.62 -3.00
C LEU A 239 13.74 -1.55 -3.82
N LEU A 240 13.75 -0.84 -4.94
CA LEU A 240 14.96 -0.62 -5.73
C LEU A 240 15.94 0.33 -5.04
N ALA A 241 15.45 1.42 -4.46
CA ALA A 241 16.26 2.39 -3.72
C ALA A 241 16.90 1.79 -2.47
N LEU A 242 16.19 0.88 -1.79
CA LEU A 242 16.68 0.20 -0.59
C LEU A 242 17.44 -1.10 -0.87
N ARG A 243 17.55 -1.54 -2.14
CA ARG A 243 18.20 -2.81 -2.51
C ARG A 243 19.67 -2.90 -2.05
N SER A 244 20.35 -1.76 -1.93
CA SER A 244 21.75 -1.66 -1.47
C SER A 244 21.90 -1.66 0.05
N ASN A 245 20.80 -1.47 0.80
CA ASN A 245 20.79 -1.44 2.25
C ASN A 245 20.08 -2.71 2.77
N ASP A 246 20.58 -3.31 3.85
CA ASP A 246 19.84 -4.36 4.59
C ASP A 246 18.45 -3.88 5.11
N ALA A 247 18.13 -2.59 4.91
CA ALA A 247 16.86 -1.92 5.16
C ALA A 247 15.70 -2.36 4.26
N GLU A 248 15.92 -3.15 3.19
CA GLU A 248 14.83 -3.82 2.46
C GLU A 248 13.93 -4.60 3.44
N GLN A 249 14.52 -5.13 4.51
CA GLN A 249 13.80 -5.81 5.56
C GLN A 249 12.79 -4.92 6.28
N LEU A 250 13.01 -3.60 6.42
CA LEU A 250 12.08 -2.71 7.13
C LEU A 250 10.78 -2.46 6.39
N VAL A 251 10.83 -2.42 5.07
CA VAL A 251 9.65 -2.18 4.23
C VAL A 251 8.72 -3.39 4.25
N LEU A 252 9.24 -4.56 4.60
CA LEU A 252 8.52 -5.84 4.53
C LEU A 252 8.69 -6.71 5.78
N GLN A 253 9.06 -6.14 6.93
CA GLN A 253 9.30 -6.87 8.17
C GLN A 253 7.97 -7.33 8.80
N TYR A 254 7.36 -8.31 8.13
CA TYR A 254 6.48 -9.30 8.70
C TYR A 254 7.28 -10.55 9.14
N SER A 255 8.61 -10.54 9.03
CA SER A 255 9.51 -11.66 9.35
C SER A 255 10.38 -11.37 10.58
N PHE A 256 10.37 -12.29 11.54
CA PHE A 256 10.94 -12.17 12.90
C PHE A 256 12.45 -12.43 13.01
N ARG A 257 13.21 -12.33 11.93
CA ARG A 257 14.62 -12.75 11.97
C ARG A 257 15.48 -11.86 11.11
N GLY A 258 16.04 -10.83 11.73
CA GLY A 258 17.09 -10.01 11.15
C GLY A 258 17.88 -9.30 12.23
N HIS A 259 19.18 -9.61 12.34
CA HIS A 259 20.11 -8.75 13.08
C HIS A 259 20.17 -7.42 12.33
N ILE A 260 19.62 -6.37 12.94
CA ILE A 260 19.81 -5.00 12.46
C ILE A 260 21.31 -4.70 12.50
N ARG A 261 21.97 -4.72 11.33
CA ARG A 261 23.33 -4.19 11.21
C ARG A 261 23.30 -2.68 11.43
N LYS A 262 24.36 -2.15 12.05
CA LYS A 262 24.61 -0.71 12.25
C LYS A 262 24.79 0.00 10.90
N GLY A 263 23.70 0.32 10.22
CA GLY A 263 23.65 1.22 9.07
C GLY A 263 23.23 2.63 9.50
N ASN A 264 23.26 3.61 8.58
CA ASN A 264 22.72 4.95 8.85
C ASN A 264 21.19 4.96 8.73
N TRP A 265 20.52 4.42 9.75
CA TRP A 265 19.07 4.32 9.88
C TRP A 265 18.35 5.68 9.80
N PHE A 266 19.05 6.77 10.14
CA PHE A 266 18.51 8.12 10.16
C PHE A 266 18.03 8.61 8.78
N PHE A 267 18.69 8.21 7.69
CA PHE A 267 18.35 8.66 6.34
C PHE A 267 17.33 7.78 5.62
N VAL A 268 16.91 6.66 6.22
CA VAL A 268 15.98 5.70 5.58
C VAL A 268 14.62 6.33 5.26
N PRO A 269 13.96 7.09 6.17
CA PRO A 269 12.67 7.73 5.85
C PRO A 269 12.78 8.75 4.71
N ILE A 270 13.91 9.46 4.63
CA ILE A 270 14.21 10.42 3.56
C ILE A 270 14.35 9.68 2.23
N GLN A 271 15.12 8.57 2.19
CA GLN A 271 15.29 7.74 1.01
C GLN A 271 13.95 7.16 0.52
N ILE A 272 13.12 6.65 1.43
CA ILE A 272 11.79 6.12 1.11
C ILE A 272 10.91 7.22 0.50
N SER A 273 10.85 8.39 1.16
CA SER A 273 10.01 9.51 0.72
C SER A 273 10.44 10.02 -0.66
N LEU A 274 11.75 10.20 -0.88
CA LEU A 274 12.29 10.66 -2.17
C LEU A 274 12.07 9.63 -3.28
N ALA A 275 12.33 8.35 -3.02
CA ALA A 275 12.14 7.28 -4.00
C ALA A 275 10.66 7.18 -4.42
N ALA A 276 9.74 7.19 -3.45
CA ALA A 276 8.31 7.12 -3.74
C ALA A 276 7.81 8.38 -4.48
N TRP A 277 8.17 9.57 -4.00
CA TRP A 277 7.72 10.83 -4.59
C TRP A 277 8.25 11.00 -6.01
N SER A 278 9.55 10.81 -6.24
CA SER A 278 10.16 10.95 -7.57
C SER A 278 9.55 9.99 -8.60
N ALA A 279 9.33 8.73 -8.22
CA ALA A 279 8.78 7.73 -9.12
C ALA A 279 7.28 7.93 -9.41
N THR A 280 6.52 8.42 -8.43
CA THR A 280 5.07 8.67 -8.60
C THR A 280 4.77 10.04 -9.21
N LEU A 281 5.74 10.96 -9.23
CA LEU A 281 5.58 12.33 -9.70
C LEU A 281 4.92 12.44 -11.09
N PRO A 282 5.33 11.69 -12.13
CA PRO A 282 4.71 11.81 -13.46
C PRO A 282 3.23 11.41 -13.44
N ILE A 283 2.88 10.36 -12.68
CA ILE A 283 1.50 9.88 -12.55
C ILE A 283 0.67 10.90 -11.78
N VAL A 284 1.21 11.45 -10.69
CA VAL A 284 0.52 12.44 -9.85
C VAL A 284 0.28 13.73 -10.63
N GLN A 285 1.29 14.24 -11.34
CA GLN A 285 1.15 15.43 -12.17
C GLN A 285 0.13 15.23 -13.29
N GLY A 286 0.21 14.11 -14.01
CA GLY A 286 -0.71 13.80 -15.09
C GLY A 286 -2.16 13.56 -14.63
N SER A 287 -2.36 12.99 -13.44
CA SER A 287 -3.71 12.62 -12.94
C SER A 287 -4.37 13.72 -12.11
N PHE A 288 -3.61 14.52 -11.37
CA PHE A 288 -4.13 15.47 -10.37
C PHE A 288 -3.74 16.94 -10.63
N GLY A 289 -3.02 17.23 -11.72
CA GLY A 289 -2.68 18.59 -12.15
C GLY A 289 -1.59 19.27 -11.32
N GLY A 290 -0.89 18.55 -10.44
CA GLY A 290 0.21 19.09 -9.65
C GLY A 290 0.65 18.18 -8.50
N ALA A 291 1.91 18.31 -8.08
CA ALA A 291 2.47 17.62 -6.94
C ALA A 291 2.98 18.62 -5.90
N SER A 292 2.78 18.32 -4.61
CA SER A 292 3.24 19.19 -3.54
C SER A 292 4.77 19.20 -3.44
N PRO A 293 5.41 20.38 -3.39
CA PRO A 293 6.84 20.51 -3.10
C PRO A 293 7.16 20.25 -1.62
N TYR A 294 6.17 20.37 -0.74
CA TYR A 294 6.31 20.22 0.72
C TYR A 294 6.22 18.77 1.21
N PHE A 295 6.16 17.80 0.30
CA PHE A 295 5.98 16.38 0.61
C PHE A 295 7.00 15.86 1.64
N LEU A 296 8.25 16.33 1.60
CA LEU A 296 9.29 15.83 2.48
C LEU A 296 9.03 16.25 3.93
N PHE A 297 8.65 17.51 4.15
CA PHE A 297 8.28 18.01 5.48
C PHE A 297 7.01 17.34 6.00
N GLY A 298 6.00 17.18 5.15
CA GLY A 298 4.80 16.42 5.49
C GLY A 298 5.12 14.99 5.94
N ASN A 299 5.93 14.26 5.18
CA ASN A 299 6.30 12.88 5.47
C ASN A 299 7.21 12.71 6.70
N LEU A 300 8.11 13.66 6.97
CA LEU A 300 9.05 13.55 8.08
C LEU A 300 8.51 14.09 9.41
N LEU A 301 7.61 15.08 9.36
CA LEU A 301 7.13 15.75 10.57
C LEU A 301 5.67 15.37 10.89
N VAL A 302 4.79 15.38 9.89
CA VAL A 302 3.34 15.23 10.12
C VAL A 302 2.91 13.76 10.11
N VAL A 303 3.38 12.95 9.14
CA VAL A 303 3.02 11.52 9.04
C VAL A 303 3.37 10.71 10.30
N PRO A 304 4.53 10.91 10.97
CA PRO A 304 4.82 10.21 12.22
C PRO A 304 3.85 10.58 13.35
N LEU A 305 3.45 11.85 13.45
CA LEU A 305 2.46 12.28 14.44
C LEU A 305 1.08 11.69 14.15
N ILE A 306 0.66 11.64 12.89
CA ILE A 306 -0.58 10.97 12.49
C ILE A 306 -0.50 9.47 12.80
N THR A 307 0.65 8.85 12.56
CA THR A 307 0.89 7.44 12.90
C THR A 307 0.72 7.20 14.40
N VAL A 308 1.25 8.09 15.25
CA VAL A 308 1.03 8.03 16.70
C VAL A 308 -0.46 8.16 17.03
N MET A 309 -1.19 9.07 16.38
CA MET A 309 -2.63 9.21 16.59
C MET A 309 -3.44 7.99 16.15
N ILE A 310 -3.03 7.30 15.07
CA ILE A 310 -3.64 6.02 14.66
C ILE A 310 -3.39 4.96 15.73
N TRP A 311 -2.15 4.84 16.24
CA TRP A 311 -1.83 3.89 17.31
C TRP A 311 -2.54 4.20 18.63
N ALA A 312 -2.65 5.48 18.98
CA ALA A 312 -3.33 5.94 20.17
C ALA A 312 -4.85 5.64 20.13
N SER A 313 -5.42 5.43 18.93
CA SER A 313 -6.82 5.00 18.79
C SER A 313 -7.08 3.59 19.31
N VAL A 314 -6.07 2.71 19.40
CA VAL A 314 -6.29 1.30 19.78
C VAL A 314 -6.90 1.16 21.19
N PRO A 315 -6.33 1.76 22.25
CA PRO A 315 -6.98 1.75 23.57
C PRO A 315 -8.38 2.35 23.56
N LEU A 316 -8.60 3.39 22.75
CA LEU A 316 -9.89 4.06 22.63
C LEU A 316 -10.94 3.17 21.97
N LEU A 317 -10.57 2.44 20.91
CA LEU A 317 -11.46 1.50 20.24
C LEU A 317 -11.71 0.23 21.07
N VAL A 318 -10.75 -0.22 21.88
CA VAL A 318 -10.92 -1.45 22.67
C VAL A 318 -11.63 -1.16 24.01
N PHE A 319 -11.28 -0.06 24.67
CA PHE A 319 -11.75 0.26 26.03
C PHE A 319 -12.63 1.51 26.09
N GLY A 320 -13.05 2.09 24.96
CA GLY A 320 -13.75 3.37 24.90
C GLY A 320 -15.04 3.45 25.72
N GLY A 321 -15.77 2.33 25.86
CA GLY A 321 -16.95 2.26 26.73
C GLY A 321 -16.63 2.35 28.23
N LEU A 322 -15.38 2.13 28.63
CA LEU A 322 -14.91 2.20 30.02
C LEU A 322 -14.13 3.50 30.31
N LEU A 323 -13.76 4.27 29.28
CA LEU A 323 -12.95 5.46 29.44
C LEU A 323 -13.81 6.66 29.87
N PRO A 324 -13.38 7.45 30.88
CA PRO A 324 -14.03 8.70 31.24
C PRO A 324 -14.11 9.67 30.06
N GLU A 325 -15.20 10.45 29.97
CA GLU A 325 -15.42 11.45 28.92
C GLU A 325 -14.26 12.47 28.79
N GLY A 326 -13.62 12.81 29.92
CA GLY A 326 -12.44 13.69 29.92
C GLY A 326 -11.25 13.15 29.11
N ILE A 327 -11.09 11.82 29.03
CA ILE A 327 -10.04 11.18 28.21
C ILE A 327 -10.41 11.26 26.73
N LYS A 328 -11.67 10.99 26.36
CA LYS A 328 -12.15 11.11 24.97
C LYS A 328 -11.94 12.54 24.43
N GLY A 329 -12.24 13.55 25.24
CA GLY A 329 -11.97 14.96 24.91
C GLY A 329 -10.48 15.29 24.76
N TRP A 330 -9.57 14.57 25.44
CA TRP A 330 -8.13 14.75 25.25
C TRP A 330 -7.67 14.29 23.88
N TYR A 331 -8.19 13.16 23.38
CA TYR A 331 -7.91 12.68 22.02
C TYR A 331 -8.36 13.67 20.94
N ALA A 332 -9.57 14.22 21.09
CA ALA A 332 -10.09 15.21 20.15
C ALA A 332 -9.20 16.47 20.11
N ARG A 333 -8.82 17.01 21.27
CA ARG A 333 -7.91 18.16 21.37
C ARG A 333 -6.50 17.85 20.83
N ALA A 334 -5.98 16.66 21.08
CA ALA A 334 -4.69 16.23 20.55
C ALA A 334 -4.70 16.19 19.01
N TRP A 335 -5.79 15.70 18.42
CA TRP A 335 -6.00 15.74 16.97
C TRP A 335 -6.07 17.17 16.42
N GLU A 336 -6.86 18.03 17.04
CA GLU A 336 -6.97 19.45 16.63
C GLU A 336 -5.62 20.17 16.73
N THR A 337 -4.86 19.93 17.80
CA THR A 337 -3.51 20.50 17.97
C THR A 337 -2.57 20.03 16.87
N LEU A 338 -2.64 18.76 16.47
CA LEU A 338 -1.86 18.22 15.37
C LEU A 338 -2.24 18.89 14.04
N VAL A 339 -3.54 19.00 13.74
CA VAL A 339 -4.03 19.62 12.50
C VAL A 339 -3.62 21.10 12.43
N ASN A 340 -3.83 21.85 13.52
CA ASN A 340 -3.43 23.26 13.60
C ASN A 340 -1.91 23.42 13.48
N GLY A 341 -1.12 22.53 14.09
CA GLY A 341 0.33 22.53 13.96
C GLY A 341 0.80 22.22 12.53
N ALA A 342 0.12 21.32 11.82
CA ALA A 342 0.39 21.01 10.42
C ALA A 342 0.03 22.20 9.50
N GLU A 343 -1.05 22.92 9.80
CA GLU A 343 -1.43 24.15 9.09
C GLU A 343 -0.40 25.27 9.30
N GLN A 344 0.04 25.50 10.54
CA GLN A 344 1.09 26.48 10.84
C GLN A 344 2.40 26.14 10.14
N LEU A 345 2.76 24.85 10.10
CA LEU A 345 3.93 24.38 9.34
C LEU A 345 3.78 24.69 7.85
N LEU A 346 2.61 24.45 7.26
CA LEU A 346 2.37 24.75 5.85
C LEU A 346 2.52 26.25 5.58
N LEU A 347 1.88 27.11 6.39
CA LEU A 347 1.97 28.57 6.24
C LEU A 347 3.43 29.06 6.34
N PHE A 348 4.20 28.51 7.28
CA PHE A 348 5.61 28.82 7.42
C PHE A 348 6.42 28.41 6.17
N LEU A 349 6.17 27.23 5.62
CA LEU A 349 6.85 26.74 4.41
C LEU A 349 6.48 27.58 3.17
N GLU A 350 5.22 28.01 3.06
CA GLU A 350 4.77 28.89 1.97
C GLU A 350 5.44 30.26 2.03
N GLN A 351 5.56 30.85 3.23
CA GLN A 351 6.27 32.11 3.43
C GLN A 351 7.76 32.00 3.04
N LEU A 352 8.42 30.91 3.43
CA LEU A 352 9.80 30.66 3.03
C LEU A 352 9.94 30.52 1.52
N GLY A 353 9.02 29.80 0.87
CA GLY A 353 9.01 29.63 -0.58
C GLY A 353 8.84 30.94 -1.34
N GLN A 354 8.01 31.86 -0.84
CA GLN A 354 7.80 33.18 -1.45
C GLN A 354 8.97 34.15 -1.24
N SER A 355 9.77 33.99 -0.19
CA SER A 355 10.94 34.85 0.08
C SER A 355 12.17 34.55 -0.81
N HIS A 356 12.15 33.43 -1.55
CA HIS A 356 13.27 32.95 -2.37
C HIS A 356 12.98 32.88 -3.88
N GLY A 357 11.81 33.33 -4.34
CA GLY A 357 11.45 33.51 -5.74
C GLY A 357 11.29 34.97 -6.09
#